data_AF-A0A7I9WW30-F1
#
_entry.id   AF-A0A7I9WW30-F1
#
_cell.length_a   1.000
_cell.length_b   1.000
_cell.length_c   1.000
_cell.angle_alpha   90.00
_cell.angle_beta   90.00
_cell.angle_gamma   90.00
#
_symmetry.space_group_name_H-M   'P 1'
#
loop_
_entity.id
_entity.type
_entity.pdbx_description
1 polymer ?
#
loop_
_entity_poly.entity_id
_entity_poly.type
_entity_poly.pdbx_seq_one_letter_code
_entity_poly.pdbx_strand_id
1 'polypeptide(L)'
;MRILLAPLWVQALCWALVGAVVAVMASIFSADESHRPILLNWPAGTLFFVVFTIAFAALLTWRTQDTRQTYLAQVQGLSPAQRSAAVRASTSGPAPEDPEVLKAALRLGTVYLDRNKANKRRDQAMTAILMAAAVLLLVIAAYDGDAWGLVYPLVVLIVVPLARWWTEGMVSRTRRQTKLLQNARRAQRRKRV
;
A
#
# COMPACT_ATOMS: atom_id res chain seq x y z
N MET A 1 -8.34 -0.70 -0.70
CA MET A 1 -9.35 0.16 -0.03
C MET A 1 -9.79 -0.37 1.33
N ARG A 2 -10.11 -1.67 1.49
CA ARG A 2 -10.50 -2.25 2.78
C ARG A 2 -9.51 -1.98 3.93
N ILE A 3 -8.20 -2.14 3.69
CA ILE A 3 -7.17 -1.86 4.69
C ILE A 3 -7.18 -0.37 5.12
N LEU A 4 -7.43 0.56 4.19
CA LEU A 4 -7.46 2.01 4.48
C LEU A 4 -8.64 2.41 5.40
N LEU A 5 -9.70 1.61 5.43
CA LEU A 5 -10.86 1.82 6.29
C LEU A 5 -10.82 0.99 7.58
N ALA A 6 -9.83 0.09 7.70
CA ALA A 6 -9.65 -0.72 8.89
C ALA A 6 -9.24 0.15 10.11
N PRO A 7 -9.45 -0.35 11.34
CA PRO A 7 -8.94 0.29 12.54
C PRO A 7 -7.42 0.51 12.46
N LEU A 8 -6.91 1.56 13.10
CA LEU A 8 -5.48 1.91 13.04
C LEU A 8 -4.58 0.77 13.53
N TRP A 9 -5.02 0.01 14.53
CA TRP A 9 -4.28 -1.14 15.04
C TRP A 9 -4.18 -2.28 14.00
N VAL A 10 -5.21 -2.49 13.16
CA VAL A 10 -5.17 -3.47 12.07
C VAL A 10 -4.24 -3.02 10.95
N GLN A 11 -4.21 -1.73 10.63
CA GLN A 11 -3.26 -1.18 9.66
C GLN A 11 -1.83 -1.33 10.16
N ALA A 12 -1.57 -0.95 11.41
CA ALA A 12 -0.27 -1.10 12.05
C ALA A 12 0.18 -2.56 12.06
N LEU A 13 -0.72 -3.51 12.37
CA LEU A 13 -0.42 -4.94 12.34
C LEU A 13 -0.06 -5.44 10.94
N CYS A 14 -0.82 -5.06 9.91
CA CYS A 14 -0.50 -5.43 8.53
C CYS A 14 0.84 -4.86 8.07
N TRP A 15 1.13 -3.59 8.39
CA TRP A 15 2.40 -2.96 8.03
C TRP A 15 3.58 -3.51 8.84
N ALA A 16 3.36 -3.88 10.10
CA ALA A 16 4.33 -4.55 10.94
C ALA A 16 4.64 -5.96 10.41
N LEU A 17 3.64 -6.71 9.92
CA LEU A 17 3.85 -8.00 9.26
C LEU A 17 4.70 -7.87 8.00
N VAL A 18 4.42 -6.86 7.17
CA VAL A 18 5.25 -6.59 5.97
C VAL A 18 6.66 -6.17 6.37
N GLY A 19 6.80 -5.27 7.35
CA GLY A 19 8.07 -4.85 7.90
C GLY A 19 8.87 -6.03 8.48
N ALA A 20 8.21 -6.93 9.20
CA ALA A 20 8.80 -8.14 9.76
C ALA A 20 9.24 -9.11 8.67
N VAL A 21 8.47 -9.31 7.61
CA VAL A 21 8.90 -10.14 6.46
C VAL A 21 10.11 -9.53 5.79
N VAL A 22 10.11 -8.22 5.54
CA VAL A 22 11.25 -7.51 4.95
C VAL A 22 12.48 -7.62 5.85
N ALA A 23 12.31 -7.46 7.15
CA ALA A 23 13.39 -7.50 8.11
C ALA A 23 13.90 -8.93 8.40
N VAL A 24 13.03 -9.96 8.31
CA VAL A 24 13.43 -11.38 8.36
C VAL A 24 14.18 -11.76 7.09
N MET A 25 13.66 -11.39 5.92
CA MET A 25 14.38 -11.57 4.66
C MET A 25 15.74 -10.90 4.74
N ALA A 26 15.78 -9.61 5.08
CA ALA A 26 17.00 -8.86 5.33
C ALA A 26 17.97 -9.55 6.31
N SER A 27 17.46 -10.19 7.36
CA SER A 27 18.29 -10.88 8.35
C SER A 27 18.84 -12.22 7.88
N ILE A 28 18.14 -12.98 7.03
CA ILE A 28 18.63 -14.25 6.47
C ILE A 28 19.89 -14.02 5.61
N PHE A 29 20.05 -12.81 5.07
CA PHE A 29 21.11 -12.45 4.14
C PHE A 29 22.17 -11.51 4.72
N SER A 30 22.20 -11.27 6.04
CA SER A 30 23.23 -10.42 6.66
C SER A 30 24.46 -11.24 7.04
N ALA A 31 25.62 -10.85 6.51
CA ALA A 31 26.90 -11.40 6.92
C ALA A 31 27.41 -10.70 8.18
N ASP A 32 27.47 -11.43 9.28
CA ASP A 32 28.52 -11.23 10.27
C ASP A 32 29.54 -12.37 10.09
N GLU A 33 30.78 -12.23 10.56
CA GLU A 33 31.87 -13.23 10.42
C GLU A 33 31.44 -14.66 10.85
N SER A 34 30.37 -14.75 11.62
CA SER A 34 29.76 -15.97 12.14
C SER A 34 28.67 -16.62 11.27
N HIS A 35 28.36 -16.10 10.07
CA HIS A 35 27.25 -16.56 9.20
C HIS A 35 25.87 -16.57 9.91
N ARG A 36 25.72 -15.79 10.98
CA ARG A 36 24.47 -15.74 11.76
C ARG A 36 23.57 -14.64 11.22
N PRO A 37 22.27 -14.91 11.02
CA PRO A 37 21.30 -13.88 10.70
C PRO A 37 21.39 -12.72 11.69
N ILE A 38 21.20 -11.47 11.27
CA ILE A 38 21.19 -10.27 12.15
C ILE A 38 20.20 -10.46 13.31
N LEU A 39 19.11 -11.23 13.11
CA LEU A 39 18.17 -11.59 14.16
C LEU A 39 18.78 -12.42 15.32
N LEU A 40 19.83 -13.18 15.03
CA LEU A 40 20.61 -13.99 15.97
C LEU A 40 21.83 -13.25 16.55
N ASN A 41 22.14 -12.04 16.06
CA ASN A 41 23.10 -11.13 16.68
C ASN A 41 22.49 -10.48 17.91
N TRP A 42 22.32 -11.28 18.95
CA TRP A 42 21.87 -10.83 20.25
C TRP A 42 22.96 -9.97 20.92
N PRO A 43 22.63 -8.78 21.46
CA PRO A 43 21.31 -8.15 21.56
C PRO A 43 20.99 -7.11 20.46
N ALA A 44 22.00 -6.64 19.72
CA ALA A 44 21.89 -5.46 18.87
C ALA A 44 20.96 -5.65 17.66
N GLY A 45 21.02 -6.82 17.01
CA GLY A 45 20.24 -7.09 15.80
C GLY A 45 18.76 -7.34 16.06
N THR A 46 18.42 -7.95 17.20
CA THR A 46 17.02 -8.07 17.65
C THR A 46 16.42 -6.70 17.97
N LEU A 47 17.18 -5.82 18.64
CA LEU A 47 16.72 -4.46 18.96
C LEU A 47 16.49 -3.66 17.67
N PHE A 48 17.43 -3.73 16.71
CA PHE A 48 17.28 -3.07 15.41
C PHE A 48 16.05 -3.58 14.64
N PHE A 49 15.81 -4.89 14.59
CA PHE A 49 14.63 -5.48 13.95
C PHE A 49 13.31 -4.95 14.53
N VAL A 50 13.21 -4.92 15.87
CA VAL A 50 12.01 -4.44 16.57
C VAL A 50 11.80 -2.95 16.29
N VAL A 51 12.85 -2.13 16.43
CA VAL A 51 12.78 -0.69 16.20
C VAL A 51 12.44 -0.38 14.75
N PHE A 52 13.08 -1.06 13.79
CA PHE A 52 12.81 -0.89 12.36
C PHE A 52 11.36 -1.25 12.02
N THR A 53 10.87 -2.39 12.49
CA THR A 53 9.50 -2.86 12.22
C THR A 53 8.47 -1.90 12.81
N ILE A 54 8.68 -1.43 14.04
CA ILE A 54 7.79 -0.45 14.70
C ILE A 54 7.83 0.89 13.97
N ALA A 55 9.02 1.41 13.66
CA ALA A 55 9.19 2.69 12.96
C ALA A 55 8.57 2.65 11.56
N PHE A 56 8.77 1.55 10.83
CA PHE A 56 8.20 1.32 9.51
C PHE A 56 6.66 1.26 9.57
N ALA A 57 6.10 0.51 10.53
CA ALA A 57 4.66 0.44 10.74
C ALA A 57 4.07 1.82 11.14
N ALA A 58 4.75 2.56 12.01
CA ALA A 58 4.33 3.89 12.46
C ALA A 58 4.34 4.90 11.30
N LEU A 59 5.42 4.94 10.51
CA LEU A 59 5.55 5.83 9.36
C LEU A 59 4.46 5.59 8.31
N LEU A 60 4.20 4.32 7.98
CA LEU A 60 3.15 3.98 7.03
C LEU A 60 1.76 4.27 7.59
N THR A 61 1.52 4.01 8.87
CA THR A 61 0.25 4.33 9.54
C THR A 61 0.00 5.84 9.57
N TRP A 62 1.03 6.65 9.83
CA TRP A 62 0.93 8.11 9.77
C TRP A 62 0.61 8.60 8.36
N ARG A 63 1.27 8.06 7.32
CA ARG A 63 0.94 8.39 5.92
C ARG A 63 -0.48 7.94 5.52
N THR A 64 -1.00 6.86 6.08
CA THR A 64 -2.37 6.41 5.79
C THR A 64 -3.45 7.16 6.57
N GLN A 65 -3.12 7.82 7.69
CA GLN A 65 -4.09 8.58 8.51
C GLN A 65 -4.76 9.74 7.77
N ASP A 66 -3.98 10.59 7.09
CA ASP A 66 -4.52 11.69 6.26
C ASP A 66 -5.41 11.17 5.13
N THR A 67 -5.15 9.95 4.67
CA THR A 67 -5.97 9.30 3.65
C THR A 67 -7.25 8.79 4.26
N ARG A 68 -7.18 8.17 5.45
CA ARG A 68 -8.33 7.60 6.14
C ARG A 68 -9.41 8.63 6.45
N GLN A 69 -9.04 9.83 6.92
CA GLN A 69 -10.03 10.87 7.24
C GLN A 69 -10.83 11.33 6.01
N THR A 70 -10.15 11.58 4.88
CA THR A 70 -10.82 11.97 3.63
C THR A 70 -11.80 10.89 3.16
N TYR A 71 -11.45 9.61 3.33
CA TYR A 71 -12.31 8.49 2.92
C TYR A 71 -13.50 8.30 3.87
N LEU A 72 -13.30 8.45 5.18
CA LEU A 72 -14.37 8.36 6.16
C LEU A 72 -15.40 9.47 5.98
N ALA A 73 -14.97 10.68 5.61
CA ALA A 73 -15.87 11.78 5.27
C ALA A 73 -16.80 11.45 4.09
N GLN A 74 -16.38 10.62 3.13
CA GLN A 74 -17.22 10.24 1.98
C GLN A 74 -18.29 9.20 2.31
N VAL A 75 -18.17 8.52 3.46
CA VAL A 75 -19.12 7.47 3.89
C VAL A 75 -19.84 7.84 5.20
N GLN A 76 -19.68 9.08 5.67
CA GLN A 76 -20.43 9.62 6.79
C GLN A 76 -21.93 9.64 6.44
N GLY A 77 -22.77 9.21 7.38
CA GLY A 77 -24.22 9.09 7.19
C GLY A 77 -24.71 7.73 6.69
N LEU A 78 -23.84 6.84 6.22
CA LEU A 78 -24.22 5.46 5.85
C LEU A 78 -24.19 4.50 7.04
N SER A 79 -25.10 3.53 7.04
CA SER A 79 -25.09 2.40 7.98
C SER A 79 -23.87 1.49 7.74
N PRO A 80 -23.44 0.67 8.73
CA PRO A 80 -22.30 -0.24 8.56
C PRO A 80 -22.44 -1.18 7.33
N ALA A 81 -23.65 -1.68 7.08
CA ALA A 81 -23.94 -2.52 5.92
C ALA A 81 -23.77 -1.75 4.60
N GLN A 82 -24.34 -0.53 4.52
CA GLN A 82 -24.22 0.36 3.36
C GLN A 82 -22.77 0.78 3.10
N ARG A 83 -21.97 1.06 4.14
CA ARG A 83 -20.54 1.34 4.01
C ARG A 83 -19.80 0.16 3.41
N SER A 84 -20.06 -1.05 3.90
CA SER A 84 -19.43 -2.27 3.39
C SER A 84 -19.77 -2.52 1.92
N ALA A 85 -21.02 -2.24 1.53
CA ALA A 85 -21.50 -2.36 0.16
C ALA A 85 -20.86 -1.31 -0.75
N ALA A 86 -20.78 -0.05 -0.32
CA ALA A 86 -20.14 1.04 -1.07
C ALA A 86 -18.66 0.76 -1.35
N VAL A 87 -17.93 0.26 -0.34
CA VAL A 87 -16.51 -0.11 -0.46
C VAL A 87 -16.31 -1.31 -1.37
N ARG A 88 -17.20 -2.31 -1.30
CA ARG A 88 -17.13 -3.49 -2.15
C ARG A 88 -17.39 -3.11 -3.61
N ALA A 89 -18.43 -2.31 -3.85
CA ALA A 89 -18.79 -1.80 -5.16
C ALA A 89 -17.69 -0.92 -5.78
N SER A 90 -16.97 -0.12 -4.98
CA SER A 90 -15.90 0.73 -5.52
C SER A 90 -14.66 -0.05 -5.95
N THR A 91 -14.46 -1.29 -5.47
CA THR A 91 -13.29 -2.10 -5.82
C THR A 91 -13.56 -3.18 -6.86
N SER A 92 -14.61 -4.00 -6.66
CA SER A 92 -14.83 -5.20 -7.46
C SER A 92 -16.23 -5.82 -7.34
N GLY A 93 -17.12 -5.21 -6.56
CA GLY A 93 -18.46 -5.71 -6.31
C GLY A 93 -19.51 -5.25 -7.33
N PRO A 94 -20.71 -5.84 -7.31
CA PRO A 94 -21.82 -5.41 -8.14
C PRO A 94 -22.26 -3.98 -7.81
N ALA A 95 -22.90 -3.32 -8.78
CA ALA A 95 -23.46 -1.98 -8.59
C ALA A 95 -24.59 -2.01 -7.54
N PRO A 96 -24.53 -1.19 -6.47
CA PRO A 96 -25.59 -1.14 -5.47
C PRO A 96 -26.91 -0.64 -6.07
N GLU A 97 -28.03 -1.22 -5.64
CA GLU A 97 -29.37 -0.78 -6.04
C GLU A 97 -29.76 0.55 -5.38
N ASP A 98 -29.36 0.73 -4.11
CA ASP A 98 -29.58 1.97 -3.36
C ASP A 98 -28.79 3.15 -3.97
N PRO A 99 -29.46 4.22 -4.41
CA PRO A 99 -28.82 5.37 -5.05
C PRO A 99 -27.86 6.13 -4.12
N GLU A 100 -28.05 6.12 -2.79
CA GLU A 100 -27.14 6.78 -1.86
C GLU A 100 -25.83 5.97 -1.69
N VAL A 101 -25.94 4.64 -1.64
CA VAL A 101 -24.78 3.73 -1.62
C VAL A 101 -23.99 3.82 -2.92
N LEU A 102 -24.67 3.92 -4.07
CA LEU A 102 -24.05 4.10 -5.38
C LEU A 102 -23.30 5.43 -5.49
N LYS A 103 -23.87 6.54 -4.98
CA LYS A 103 -23.18 7.84 -4.92
C LYS A 103 -21.93 7.78 -4.06
N ALA A 104 -22.00 7.13 -2.89
CA ALA A 104 -20.85 6.98 -2.00
C ALA A 104 -19.74 6.11 -2.62
N ALA A 105 -20.10 5.01 -3.28
CA ALA A 105 -19.14 4.15 -4.01
C ALA A 105 -18.40 4.93 -5.12
N LEU A 106 -19.12 5.79 -5.85
CA LEU A 106 -18.53 6.67 -6.85
C LEU A 106 -17.57 7.70 -6.22
N ARG A 107 -17.98 8.36 -5.13
CA ARG A 107 -17.12 9.32 -4.41
C ARG A 107 -15.84 8.68 -3.88
N LEU A 108 -15.93 7.46 -3.34
CA LEU A 108 -14.76 6.70 -2.89
C LEU A 108 -13.80 6.39 -4.05
N GLY A 109 -14.34 5.97 -5.20
CA GLY A 109 -13.55 5.69 -6.40
C GLY A 109 -12.86 6.94 -6.95
N THR A 110 -13.55 8.09 -6.99
CA THR A 110 -12.97 9.35 -7.49
C THR A 110 -11.87 9.87 -6.57
N VAL A 111 -12.10 9.90 -5.25
CA VAL A 111 -11.09 10.34 -4.27
C VAL A 111 -9.81 9.50 -4.36
N TYR A 112 -9.93 8.19 -4.60
CA TYR A 112 -8.76 7.34 -4.81
C TYR A 112 -7.99 7.68 -6.08
N LEU A 113 -8.69 7.92 -7.18
CA LEU A 113 -8.05 8.25 -8.45
C LEU A 113 -7.41 9.64 -8.43
N ASP A 114 -8.06 10.62 -7.81
CA ASP A 114 -7.55 11.98 -7.69
C ASP A 114 -6.30 12.03 -6.80
N ARG A 115 -6.33 11.32 -5.67
CA ARG A 115 -5.16 11.24 -4.77
C ARG A 115 -3.99 10.50 -5.41
N ASN A 116 -4.27 9.40 -6.12
CA ASN A 116 -3.23 8.70 -6.89
C ASN A 116 -2.63 9.59 -7.99
N LYS A 117 -3.43 10.47 -8.61
CA LYS A 117 -2.95 11.44 -9.60
C LYS A 117 -2.11 12.55 -8.95
N ALA A 118 -2.56 13.10 -7.82
CA ALA A 118 -1.85 14.14 -7.09
C ALA A 118 -0.48 13.66 -6.58
N ASN A 119 -0.43 12.43 -6.06
CA ASN A 119 0.80 11.86 -5.53
C ASN A 119 1.70 11.25 -6.61
N LYS A 120 1.23 11.12 -7.86
CA LYS A 120 1.97 10.44 -8.93
C LYS A 120 3.39 10.95 -9.10
N ARG A 121 3.61 12.27 -9.13
CA ARG A 121 4.95 12.86 -9.30
C ARG A 121 5.85 12.57 -8.10
N ARG A 122 5.30 12.70 -6.88
CA ARG A 122 6.02 12.43 -5.63
C ARG A 122 6.39 10.95 -5.52
N ASP A 123 5.46 10.06 -5.84
CA ASP A 123 5.69 8.61 -5.81
C ASP A 123 6.68 8.19 -6.88
N GLN A 124 6.63 8.79 -8.08
CA GLN A 124 7.64 8.59 -9.13
C GLN A 124 9.02 9.06 -8.71
N ALA A 125 9.13 10.26 -8.13
CA ALA A 125 10.40 10.79 -7.65
C ALA A 125 10.98 9.93 -6.52
N MET A 126 10.17 9.56 -5.53
CA MET A 126 10.58 8.71 -4.41
C MET A 126 10.99 7.31 -4.89
N THR A 127 10.26 6.74 -5.85
CA THR A 127 10.62 5.47 -6.50
C THR A 127 11.94 5.59 -7.24
N ALA A 128 12.15 6.65 -8.03
CA ALA A 128 13.38 6.87 -8.77
C ALA A 128 14.59 7.02 -7.83
N ILE A 129 14.44 7.77 -6.74
CA ILE A 129 15.46 7.92 -5.70
C ILE A 129 15.77 6.56 -5.07
N LEU A 130 14.75 5.79 -4.68
CA LEU A 130 14.92 4.45 -4.09
C LEU A 130 15.63 3.49 -5.04
N MET A 131 15.25 3.49 -6.32
CA MET A 131 15.87 2.63 -7.34
C MET A 131 17.32 3.05 -7.60
N ALA A 132 17.60 4.36 -7.71
CA ALA A 132 18.96 4.86 -7.89
C ALA A 132 19.86 4.52 -6.69
N ALA A 133 19.34 4.68 -5.47
CA ALA A 133 20.04 4.28 -4.25
C ALA A 133 20.30 2.77 -4.21
N ALA A 134 19.31 1.94 -4.60
CA ALA A 134 19.47 0.50 -4.67
C ALA A 134 20.55 0.08 -5.69
N VAL A 135 20.57 0.68 -6.88
CA VAL A 135 21.62 0.41 -7.87
C VAL A 135 23.00 0.83 -7.35
N LEU A 136 23.10 2.00 -6.71
CA LEU A 136 24.37 2.46 -6.14
C LEU A 136 24.89 1.49 -5.06
N LEU A 137 24.01 1.06 -4.15
CA LEU A 137 24.37 0.08 -3.12
C LEU A 137 24.75 -1.28 -3.72
N LEU A 138 24.10 -1.70 -4.81
CA LEU A 138 24.47 -2.91 -5.53
C LEU A 138 25.90 -2.82 -6.11
N VAL A 139 26.26 -1.68 -6.70
CA VAL A 139 27.60 -1.45 -7.27
C VAL A 139 28.66 -1.44 -6.18
N ILE A 140 28.39 -0.80 -5.04
CA ILE A 140 29.31 -0.78 -3.90
C ILE A 140 29.52 -2.20 -3.38
N ALA A 141 28.44 -2.94 -3.11
CA ALA A 141 28.55 -4.32 -2.62
C ALA A 141 29.25 -5.26 -3.63
N ALA A 142 29.03 -5.06 -4.93
CA ALA A 142 29.72 -5.81 -5.97
C ALA A 142 31.22 -5.50 -6.02
N TYR A 143 31.59 -4.23 -5.84
CA TYR A 143 32.98 -3.79 -5.81
C TYR A 143 33.73 -4.33 -4.58
N ASP A 144 33.06 -4.35 -3.42
CA ASP A 144 33.62 -4.86 -2.17
C ASP A 144 33.67 -6.41 -2.12
N GLY A 145 33.17 -7.10 -3.14
CA GLY A 145 33.08 -8.57 -3.17
C GLY A 145 32.09 -9.14 -2.14
N ASP A 146 31.23 -8.29 -1.57
CA ASP A 146 30.25 -8.65 -0.56
C ASP A 146 29.02 -9.27 -1.24
N ALA A 147 29.09 -10.59 -1.46
CA ALA A 147 28.00 -11.38 -2.03
C ALA A 147 26.67 -11.23 -1.27
N TRP A 148 26.72 -10.88 0.02
CA TRP A 148 25.55 -10.76 0.89
C TRP A 148 24.99 -9.32 0.89
N GLY A 149 25.86 -8.32 0.82
CA GLY A 149 25.50 -6.92 0.57
C GLY A 149 24.73 -6.70 -0.74
N LEU A 150 24.85 -7.61 -1.72
CA LEU A 150 24.08 -7.59 -2.97
C LEU A 150 22.59 -7.91 -2.79
N VAL A 151 22.20 -8.63 -1.73
CA VAL A 151 20.83 -9.13 -1.60
C VAL A 151 19.84 -8.01 -1.29
N TYR A 152 20.21 -7.08 -0.44
CA TYR A 152 19.36 -5.93 -0.07
C TYR A 152 18.95 -5.08 -1.27
N PRO A 153 19.88 -4.58 -2.11
CA PRO A 153 19.51 -3.82 -3.29
C PRO A 153 18.75 -4.68 -4.31
N LEU A 154 19.08 -5.96 -4.48
CA LEU A 154 18.31 -6.87 -5.34
C LEU A 154 16.84 -7.00 -4.89
N VAL A 155 16.59 -7.19 -3.60
CA VAL A 155 15.23 -7.25 -3.06
C VAL A 155 14.48 -5.95 -3.32
N VAL A 156 15.11 -4.79 -3.11
CA VAL A 156 14.49 -3.49 -3.43
C VAL A 156 14.18 -3.38 -4.92
N LEU A 157 15.12 -3.76 -5.78
CA LEU A 157 14.96 -3.75 -7.24
C LEU A 157 13.85 -4.68 -7.75
N ILE A 158 13.48 -5.72 -7.01
CA ILE A 158 12.37 -6.63 -7.35
C ILE A 158 11.05 -6.15 -6.74
N VAL A 159 11.05 -5.86 -5.44
CA VAL A 159 9.84 -5.54 -4.67
C VAL A 159 9.23 -4.22 -5.11
N VAL A 160 10.04 -3.20 -5.39
CA VAL A 160 9.54 -1.86 -5.75
C VAL A 160 8.81 -1.88 -7.11
N PRO A 161 9.35 -2.46 -8.19
CA PRO A 161 8.60 -2.63 -9.44
C PRO A 161 7.36 -3.50 -9.29
N LEU A 162 7.41 -4.58 -8.50
CA LEU A 162 6.26 -5.46 -8.28
C LEU A 162 5.12 -4.72 -7.55
N ALA A 163 5.45 -3.98 -6.49
CA ALA A 163 4.49 -3.15 -5.76
C ALA A 163 3.89 -2.06 -6.66
N ARG A 164 4.70 -1.48 -7.55
CA ARG A 164 4.23 -0.51 -8.53
C ARG A 164 3.29 -1.14 -9.57
N TRP A 165 3.65 -2.28 -10.12
CA TRP A 165 2.79 -3.01 -11.05
C TRP A 165 1.43 -3.36 -10.42
N TRP A 166 1.44 -3.83 -9.17
CA TRP A 166 0.23 -4.10 -8.41
C TRP A 166 -0.64 -2.85 -8.23
N THR A 167 -0.04 -1.71 -7.85
CA THR A 167 -0.78 -0.45 -7.63
C THR A 167 -1.35 0.10 -8.94
N GLU A 168 -0.61 0.06 -10.05
CA GLU A 168 -1.11 0.42 -11.38
C GLU A 168 -2.27 -0.49 -11.82
N GLY A 169 -2.15 -1.80 -11.55
CA GLY A 169 -3.23 -2.76 -11.72
C GLY A 169 -4.47 -2.40 -10.90
N MET A 170 -4.31 -2.01 -9.64
CA MET A 170 -5.42 -1.62 -8.76
C MET A 170 -6.09 -0.32 -9.21
N VAL A 171 -5.30 0.65 -9.69
CA VAL A 171 -5.79 1.91 -10.26
C VAL A 171 -6.59 1.67 -11.54
N SER A 172 -6.09 0.82 -12.45
CA SER A 172 -6.80 0.48 -13.68
C SER A 172 -8.12 -0.23 -13.40
N ARG A 173 -8.14 -1.17 -12.43
CA ARG A 173 -9.37 -1.83 -11.97
C ARG A 173 -10.37 -0.84 -11.39
N THR A 174 -9.91 0.09 -10.55
CA THR A 174 -10.77 1.12 -9.93
C THR A 174 -11.35 2.08 -10.98
N ARG A 175 -10.57 2.44 -12.01
CA ARG A 175 -11.06 3.23 -13.17
C ARG A 175 -12.14 2.49 -13.95
N ARG A 176 -11.96 1.20 -14.21
CA ARG A 176 -12.97 0.37 -14.89
C ARG A 176 -14.26 0.31 -14.07
N GLN A 177 -14.15 0.07 -12.77
CA GLN A 177 -15.31 0.01 -11.88
C GLN A 177 -16.06 1.34 -11.76
N THR A 178 -15.35 2.46 -11.62
CA THR A 178 -16.01 3.78 -11.60
C THR A 178 -16.77 4.08 -12.88
N LYS A 179 -16.26 3.67 -14.06
CA LYS A 179 -17.01 3.75 -15.32
C LYS A 179 -18.28 2.89 -15.30
N LEU A 180 -18.21 1.66 -14.79
CA LEU A 180 -19.38 0.78 -14.66
C LEU A 180 -20.45 1.38 -13.73
N LEU A 181 -20.04 1.92 -12.58
CA LEU A 181 -20.95 2.57 -11.63
C LEU A 181 -21.56 3.86 -12.22
N GLN A 182 -20.81 4.62 -13.03
CA GLN A 182 -21.35 5.78 -13.74
C GLN A 182 -22.42 5.37 -14.76
N ASN A 183 -22.20 4.28 -15.49
CA ASN A 183 -23.19 3.74 -16.44
C ASN A 183 -24.45 3.25 -15.70
N ALA A 184 -24.30 2.53 -14.59
CA ALA A 184 -25.41 2.09 -13.75
C ALA A 184 -26.24 3.28 -13.23
N ARG A 185 -25.59 4.34 -12.76
CA ARG A 185 -26.25 5.57 -12.32
C ARG A 185 -27.05 6.26 -13.44
N ARG A 186 -26.50 6.26 -14.66
CA ARG A 186 -27.20 6.81 -15.85
C ARG A 186 -28.44 5.97 -16.19
N ALA A 187 -28.34 4.64 -16.13
CA ALA A 187 -29.47 3.74 -16.36
C ALA A 187 -30.58 3.92 -15.32
N GLN A 188 -30.23 4.07 -14.04
CA GLN A 188 -31.21 4.36 -12.97
C GLN A 188 -31.91 5.71 -13.16
N ARG A 189 -31.20 6.74 -13.64
CA ARG A 189 -31.83 8.04 -13.96
C ARG A 189 -32.85 7.93 -15.09
N ARG A 190 -32.56 7.15 -16.13
CA ARG A 190 -33.48 6.97 -17.27
C ARG A 190 -34.77 6.22 -16.91
N LYS A 191 -34.75 5.36 -15.89
CA LYS A 191 -35.95 4.64 -15.40
C LYS A 191 -36.87 5.49 -14.52
N ARG A 192 -36.44 6.68 -14.09
CA ARG A 192 -37.21 7.59 -13.24
C ARG A 192 -37.86 8.75 -14.02
N VAL A 193 -37.57 8.85 -15.32
CA VAL A 193 -38.21 9.78 -16.27
C VAL A 193 -39.20 8.96 -17.07
#